data_AF-A0AAN1JMC9-F1
#
_entry.id   AF-A0AAN1JMC9-F1
#
_cell.length_a   1.000
_cell.length_b   1.000
_cell.length_c   1.000
_cell.angle_alpha   90.00
_cell.angle_beta   90.00
_cell.angle_gamma   90.00
#
_symmetry.space_group_name_H-M   'P 1'
#
loop_
_entity.id
_entity.type
_entity.pdbx_description
1 polymer ?
#
loop_
_entity_poly.entity_id
_entity_poly.type
_entity_poly.pdbx_seq_one_letter_code
_entity_poly.pdbx_strand_id
1 'polypeptide(L)'
;MESQHSGRRVPNGVVHGQVRLLTLLVALHLVVFSESRTWLSPAQSVGVMRRWHVADSTVLDVLQRVSISSRALPIAVRLAECHGCLLDPVRMRAVFDSRGSIDADAVLYRIIRRACEAALLRD
;
A
#
# COMPACT_ATOMS: atom_id res chain seq x y z
N MET A 1 -18.47 -1.80 38.84
CA MET A 1 -18.58 -2.34 37.47
C MET A 1 -17.63 -1.55 36.59
N GLU A 2 -16.39 -1.99 36.48
CA GLU A 2 -15.35 -1.29 35.74
C GLU A 2 -15.26 -1.86 34.32
N SER A 3 -15.59 -1.02 33.34
CA SER A 3 -15.46 -1.31 31.93
C SER A 3 -13.99 -1.29 31.52
N GLN A 4 -13.35 -2.46 31.51
CA GLN A 4 -12.02 -2.62 30.93
C GLN A 4 -12.13 -2.54 29.40
N HIS A 5 -12.01 -1.33 28.86
CA HIS A 5 -11.65 -1.13 27.45
C HIS A 5 -10.21 -1.65 27.26
N SER A 6 -10.11 -2.94 26.96
CA SER A 6 -8.86 -3.58 26.57
C SER A 6 -8.41 -2.98 25.25
N GLY A 7 -7.54 -1.96 25.34
CA GLY A 7 -6.82 -1.40 24.20
C GLY A 7 -6.01 -2.51 23.55
N ARG A 8 -6.58 -3.13 22.53
CA ARG A 8 -5.96 -4.19 21.74
C ARG A 8 -4.72 -3.59 21.07
N ARG A 9 -3.55 -3.69 21.72
CA ARG A 9 -2.26 -3.40 21.10
C ARG A 9 -2.13 -4.33 19.90
N VAL A 10 -2.35 -3.79 18.70
CA VAL A 10 -2.03 -4.50 17.47
C VAL A 10 -0.52 -4.78 17.50
N PRO A 11 -0.07 -6.04 17.36
CA PRO A 11 1.36 -6.35 17.38
C PRO A 11 2.10 -5.51 16.34
N ASN A 12 3.26 -4.95 16.70
CA ASN A 12 4.07 -4.11 15.80
C ASN A 12 4.34 -4.78 14.45
N GLY A 13 4.46 -6.12 14.41
CA GLY A 13 4.62 -6.90 13.18
C GLY A 13 3.40 -6.89 12.25
N VAL A 14 2.18 -6.85 12.82
CA VAL A 14 0.94 -6.73 12.04
C VAL A 14 0.86 -5.35 11.40
N VAL A 15 1.07 -4.28 12.17
CA VAL A 15 1.08 -2.91 11.62
C VAL A 15 2.13 -2.75 10.52
N HIS A 16 3.33 -3.30 10.73
CA HIS A 16 4.38 -3.27 9.70
C HIS A 16 3.96 -4.01 8.41
N GLY A 17 3.33 -5.18 8.55
CA GLY A 17 2.77 -5.94 7.43
C GLY A 17 1.66 -5.17 6.68
N GLN A 18 0.78 -4.49 7.42
CA GLN A 18 -0.28 -3.65 6.84
C GLN A 18 0.29 -2.47 6.05
N VAL A 19 1.26 -1.75 6.63
CA VAL A 19 1.93 -0.62 5.97
C VAL A 19 2.61 -1.09 4.70
N ARG A 20 3.32 -2.23 4.76
CA ARG A 20 4.01 -2.79 3.58
C ARG A 20 3.02 -3.12 2.48
N LEU A 21 1.92 -3.82 2.80
CA LEU A 21 0.87 -4.16 1.83
C LEU A 21 0.20 -2.92 1.24
N LEU A 22 -0.13 -1.93 2.07
CA LEU A 22 -0.75 -0.69 1.61
C LEU A 22 0.19 0.09 0.67
N THR A 23 1.47 0.19 1.04
CA THR A 23 2.51 0.86 0.24
C THR A 23 2.62 0.24 -1.14
N LEU A 24 2.57 -1.09 -1.21
CA LEU A 24 2.59 -1.85 -2.45
C LEU A 24 1.41 -1.55 -3.35
N LEU A 25 0.19 -1.61 -2.80
CA LEU A 25 -1.02 -1.35 -3.57
C LEU A 25 -1.06 0.09 -4.09
N VAL A 26 -0.63 1.06 -3.27
CA VAL A 26 -0.52 2.46 -3.69
C VAL A 26 0.50 2.63 -4.81
N ALA A 27 1.69 2.03 -4.68
CA ALA A 27 2.72 2.09 -5.72
C ALA A 27 2.24 1.48 -7.05
N LEU A 28 1.48 0.38 -7.01
CA LEU A 28 0.89 -0.24 -8.18
C LEU A 28 -0.16 0.66 -8.86
N HIS A 29 -1.01 1.33 -8.08
CA HIS A 29 -1.91 2.33 -8.63
C HIS A 29 -1.15 3.46 -9.33
N LEU A 30 -0.08 3.95 -8.70
CA LEU A 30 0.74 5.04 -9.24
C LEU A 30 1.49 4.63 -10.51
N VAL A 31 2.06 3.43 -10.59
CA VAL A 31 2.78 3.00 -11.79
C VAL A 31 1.83 2.87 -12.97
N VAL A 32 0.66 2.26 -12.77
CA VAL A 32 -0.36 2.13 -13.82
C VAL A 32 -0.86 3.51 -14.24
N PHE A 33 -1.17 4.39 -13.28
CA PHE A 33 -1.61 5.74 -13.60
C PHE A 33 -0.55 6.56 -14.34
N SER A 34 0.72 6.42 -13.98
CA SER A 34 1.83 7.10 -14.67
C SER A 34 1.99 6.65 -16.12
N GLU A 35 1.68 5.39 -16.42
CA GLU A 35 1.81 4.79 -17.76
C GLU A 35 0.57 4.98 -18.63
N SER A 36 -0.63 4.76 -18.08
CA SER A 36 -1.87 4.69 -18.85
C SER A 36 -2.86 5.83 -18.57
N ARG A 37 -2.56 6.70 -17.59
CA ARG A 37 -3.50 7.72 -17.08
C ARG A 37 -4.83 7.15 -16.59
N THR A 38 -4.86 5.86 -16.27
CA THR A 38 -6.00 5.17 -15.70
C THR A 38 -5.60 4.52 -14.38
N TRP A 39 -6.55 4.39 -13.46
CA TRP A 39 -6.34 3.69 -12.20
C TRP A 39 -6.62 2.21 -12.37
N LEU A 40 -5.91 1.36 -11.60
CA LEU A 40 -6.27 -0.06 -11.49
C LEU A 40 -7.74 -0.19 -11.08
N SER A 41 -8.46 -1.08 -11.77
CA SER A 41 -9.80 -1.47 -11.36
C SER A 41 -9.74 -2.29 -10.07
N PRO A 42 -10.82 -2.34 -9.27
CA PRO A 42 -10.89 -3.17 -8.08
C PRO A 42 -10.52 -4.64 -8.35
N ALA A 43 -10.97 -5.18 -9.50
CA ALA A 43 -10.66 -6.55 -9.91
C ALA A 43 -9.15 -6.75 -10.17
N GLN A 44 -8.48 -5.77 -10.79
CA GLN A 44 -7.04 -5.83 -11.00
C GLN A 44 -6.27 -5.72 -9.68
N SER A 45 -6.68 -4.82 -8.77
CA SER A 45 -6.05 -4.68 -7.45
C SER A 45 -6.16 -5.98 -6.63
N VAL A 46 -7.34 -6.61 -6.62
CA VAL A 46 -7.54 -7.93 -5.99
C VAL A 46 -6.73 -9.03 -6.68
N GLY A 47 -6.65 -9.01 -8.01
CA GLY A 47 -5.83 -9.95 -8.77
C GLY A 47 -4.34 -9.84 -8.46
N VAL A 48 -3.84 -8.62 -8.25
CA VAL A 48 -2.46 -8.38 -7.81
C VAL A 48 -2.25 -8.91 -6.39
N MET A 49 -3.17 -8.64 -5.45
CA MET A 49 -3.10 -9.20 -4.11
C MET A 49 -3.06 -10.73 -4.08
N ARG A 50 -3.82 -11.39 -4.96
CA ARG A 50 -3.83 -12.86 -5.05
C ARG A 50 -2.49 -13.41 -5.55
N ARG A 51 -1.83 -12.74 -6.49
CA ARG A 51 -0.47 -13.11 -6.95
C ARG A 51 0.58 -12.86 -5.88
N TRP A 52 0.37 -11.79 -5.11
CA TRP A 52 1.17 -11.42 -3.96
C TRP A 52 0.73 -12.12 -2.68
N HIS A 53 0.03 -13.26 -2.78
CA HIS A 53 -0.37 -14.03 -1.61
C HIS A 53 0.90 -14.36 -0.81
N VAL A 54 1.16 -13.49 0.16
CA VAL A 54 2.38 -13.45 0.93
C VAL A 54 2.49 -14.83 1.54
N ALA A 55 3.63 -15.49 1.34
CA ALA A 55 3.94 -16.75 1.98
C ALA A 55 3.74 -16.70 3.52
N ASP A 56 3.68 -15.49 4.09
CA ASP A 56 3.23 -15.17 5.44
C ASP A 56 1.69 -15.17 5.55
N SER A 57 1.08 -16.34 5.36
CA SER A 57 -0.34 -16.60 5.61
C SER A 57 -0.80 -16.30 7.05
N THR A 58 0.11 -15.90 7.95
CA THR A 58 -0.13 -15.63 9.36
C THR A 58 -0.33 -14.15 9.71
N VAL A 59 0.04 -13.19 8.85
CA VAL A 59 0.16 -11.78 9.29
C VAL A 59 -1.11 -10.94 9.05
N LEU A 60 -1.96 -11.28 8.05
CA LEU A 60 -3.17 -10.50 7.72
C LEU A 60 -4.34 -11.39 7.30
N ASP A 61 -5.45 -11.28 8.02
CA ASP A 61 -6.75 -11.84 7.66
C ASP A 61 -7.30 -11.22 6.35
N VAL A 62 -8.14 -11.97 5.64
CA VAL A 62 -8.86 -11.57 4.43
C VAL A 62 -9.61 -10.24 4.61
N LEU A 63 -10.35 -10.05 5.72
CA LEU A 63 -11.08 -8.79 5.94
C LEU A 63 -10.14 -7.60 6.07
N GLN A 64 -8.99 -7.80 6.72
CA GLN A 64 -7.95 -6.79 6.87
C GLN A 64 -7.30 -6.44 5.52
N ARG A 65 -7.09 -7.43 4.64
CA ARG A 65 -6.59 -7.19 3.26
C ARG A 65 -7.59 -6.44 2.40
N VAL A 66 -8.88 -6.75 2.53
CA VAL A 66 -9.97 -6.02 1.84
C VAL A 66 -10.02 -4.57 2.31
N SER A 67 -9.99 -4.35 3.63
CA SER A 67 -9.95 -3.00 4.21
C SER A 67 -8.72 -2.20 3.77
N ILE A 68 -7.54 -2.82 3.72
CA ILE A 68 -6.32 -2.15 3.22
C ILE A 68 -6.44 -1.80 1.74
N SER A 69 -7.02 -2.69 0.93
CA SER A 69 -7.18 -2.46 -0.51
C SER A 69 -8.08 -1.29 -0.82
N SER A 70 -9.19 -1.12 -0.08
CA SER A 70 -10.12 -0.02 -0.30
C SER A 70 -9.49 1.36 -0.04
N ARG A 71 -8.43 1.40 0.78
CA ARG A 71 -7.70 2.63 1.13
C ARG A 71 -6.61 3.00 0.14
N ALA A 72 -6.15 2.07 -0.70
CA ALA A 72 -5.00 2.29 -1.56
C ALA A 72 -5.28 3.35 -2.65
N LEU A 73 -6.41 3.27 -3.35
CA LEU A 73 -6.73 4.20 -4.42
C LEU A 73 -6.85 5.66 -3.95
N PRO A 74 -7.61 5.99 -2.90
CA PRO A 74 -7.68 7.38 -2.39
C PRO A 74 -6.31 7.96 -2.02
N ILE A 75 -5.41 7.16 -1.44
CA ILE A 75 -4.05 7.58 -1.11
C ILE A 75 -3.25 7.83 -2.39
N ALA A 76 -3.34 6.94 -3.38
CA ALA A 76 -2.64 7.07 -4.66
C ALA A 76 -3.07 8.35 -5.41
N VAL A 77 -4.37 8.63 -5.47
CA VAL A 77 -4.92 9.86 -6.08
C VAL A 77 -4.33 11.10 -5.42
N ARG A 78 -4.40 11.19 -4.09
CA ARG A 78 -3.88 12.34 -3.35
C ARG A 78 -2.37 12.51 -3.50
N LEU A 79 -1.62 11.42 -3.54
CA LEU A 79 -0.18 11.45 -3.79
C LEU A 79 0.15 11.95 -5.20
N ALA A 80 -0.60 11.50 -6.22
CA ALA A 80 -0.45 11.96 -7.60
C ALA A 80 -0.72 13.46 -7.76
N GLU A 81 -1.70 14.00 -7.02
CA GLU A 81 -2.01 15.44 -7.00
C GLU A 81 -0.91 16.26 -6.32
N CYS A 82 -0.34 15.75 -5.22
CA CYS A 82 0.63 16.47 -4.40
C CYS A 82 2.09 16.33 -4.89
N HIS A 83 2.40 15.28 -5.66
CA HIS A 83 3.77 14.93 -6.02
C HIS A 83 3.90 14.59 -7.50
N GLY A 84 4.20 15.59 -8.33
CA GLY A 84 4.43 15.40 -9.77
C GLY A 84 5.54 14.39 -10.11
N CYS A 85 6.50 14.16 -9.20
CA CYS A 85 7.56 13.15 -9.38
C CYS A 85 7.04 11.71 -9.38
N LEU A 86 5.83 11.44 -8.85
CA LEU A 86 5.17 10.14 -8.90
C LEU A 86 4.46 9.88 -10.24
N LEU A 87 4.37 10.91 -11.10
CA LEU A 87 3.76 10.82 -12.42
C LEU A 87 4.78 10.54 -13.53
N ASP A 88 6.06 10.45 -13.20
CA ASP A 88 7.11 10.03 -14.12
C ASP A 88 7.12 8.48 -14.21
N PRO A 89 6.75 7.90 -15.35
CA PRO A 89 6.64 6.44 -15.47
C PRO A 89 7.99 5.73 -15.39
N VAL A 90 9.09 6.38 -15.78
CA VAL A 90 10.43 5.78 -15.67
C VAL A 90 10.83 5.70 -14.20
N ARG A 91 10.66 6.80 -13.46
CA ARG A 91 10.99 6.83 -12.02
C ARG A 91 10.07 5.93 -11.21
N MET A 92 8.78 5.92 -11.51
CA MET A 92 7.81 5.09 -10.79
C MET A 92 8.04 3.60 -11.05
N ARG A 93 8.39 3.21 -12.27
CA ARG A 93 8.74 1.82 -12.57
C ARG A 93 10.05 1.39 -11.93
N ALA A 94 11.04 2.29 -11.81
CA ALA A 94 12.29 2.02 -11.11
C ALA A 94 12.14 1.76 -9.60
N VAL A 95 10.97 2.03 -9.02
CA VAL A 95 10.64 1.65 -7.63
C VAL A 95 10.52 0.13 -7.49
N PHE A 96 10.16 -0.58 -8.55
CA PHE A 96 10.02 -2.02 -8.55
C PHE A 96 11.31 -2.68 -9.04
N ASP A 97 11.80 -3.67 -8.31
CA ASP A 97 12.88 -4.53 -8.76
C ASP A 97 12.42 -5.53 -9.83
N SER A 98 13.37 -6.26 -10.42
CA SER A 98 13.10 -7.24 -11.47
C SER A 98 12.24 -8.42 -11.03
N ARG A 99 12.03 -8.59 -9.72
CA ARG A 99 11.15 -9.61 -9.12
C ARG A 99 9.79 -9.03 -8.74
N GLY A 100 9.54 -7.76 -9.05
CA GLY A 100 8.33 -7.03 -8.70
C GLY A 100 8.26 -6.61 -7.23
N SER A 101 9.29 -6.86 -6.41
CA SER A 101 9.35 -6.29 -5.06
C SER A 101 9.67 -4.80 -5.15
N ILE A 102 9.28 -4.02 -4.14
CA ILE A 102 9.67 -2.62 -4.09
C ILE A 102 11.06 -2.49 -3.48
N ASP A 103 11.93 -1.72 -4.14
CA ASP A 103 13.17 -1.21 -3.57
C ASP A 103 12.86 -0.25 -2.39
N ALA A 104 13.25 -0.66 -1.19
CA ALA A 104 12.98 0.09 0.04
C ALA A 104 13.82 1.37 0.15
N ASP A 105 14.92 1.49 -0.59
CA ASP A 105 15.82 2.65 -0.55
C ASP A 105 15.38 3.75 -1.54
N ALA A 106 14.54 3.38 -2.51
CA ALA A 106 13.97 4.30 -3.49
C ALA A 106 13.29 5.49 -2.81
N VAL A 107 13.63 6.71 -3.25
CA VAL A 107 13.07 7.96 -2.68
C VAL A 107 11.54 7.99 -2.82
N LEU A 108 11.03 7.54 -3.97
CA LEU A 108 9.58 7.49 -4.21
C LEU A 108 8.89 6.47 -3.29
N TYR A 109 9.52 5.33 -2.99
CA TYR A 109 9.00 4.39 -2.01
C TYR A 109 8.84 5.03 -0.63
N ARG A 110 9.84 5.79 -0.17
CA ARG A 110 9.77 6.47 1.13
C ARG A 110 8.64 7.49 1.22
N ILE A 111 8.35 8.20 0.12
CA ILE A 111 7.20 9.13 0.03
C ILE A 111 5.90 8.35 0.19
N ILE A 112 5.72 7.28 -0.59
CA ILE A 112 4.51 6.45 -0.58
C ILE A 112 4.33 5.80 0.79
N ARG A 113 5.39 5.22 1.35
CA ARG A 113 5.39 4.54 2.64
C ARG A 113 4.96 5.49 3.78
N ARG A 114 5.50 6.71 3.83
CA ARG A 114 5.11 7.70 4.85
C ARG A 114 3.64 8.07 4.78
N ALA A 115 3.08 8.19 3.58
CA ALA A 115 1.65 8.45 3.41
C ALA A 115 0.79 7.26 3.90
N CYS A 116 1.24 6.03 3.67
CA CYS A 116 0.58 4.82 4.13
C CYS A 116 0.66 4.64 5.65
N GLU A 117 1.81 4.94 6.26
CA GLU A 117 1.99 4.97 7.72
C GLU A 117 1.06 6.01 8.35
N ALA A 118 1.03 7.23 7.81
CA ALA A 118 0.15 8.28 8.31
C ALA A 118 -1.34 7.94 8.16
N ALA A 119 -1.73 7.19 7.12
CA ALA A 119 -3.09 6.73 6.95
C ALA A 119 -3.45 5.69 8.03
N LEU A 120 -2.62 4.67 8.22
CA LEU A 120 -2.91 3.55 9.13
C LEU A 120 -2.79 3.90 10.62
N LEU A 121 -2.01 4.93 10.98
CA LEU A 121 -1.82 5.38 12.38
C LEU A 121 -2.84 6.44 12.82
N ARG A 122 -3.72 6.91 11.93
CA ARG A 122 -4.73 7.95 12.21
C ARG A 122 -6.14 7.38 12.42
N ASP A 123 -6.31 6.06 12.35
CA ASP A 123 -7.54 5.35 12.73
C ASP A 123 -7.40 4.76 14.15
#